data_AF-A0A511QBC1-F1
#
_entry.id   AF-A0A511QBC1-F1
#
_cell.length_a   1.000
_cell.length_b   1.000
_cell.length_c   1.000
_cell.angle_alpha   90.00
_cell.angle_beta   90.00
_cell.angle_gamma   90.00
#
_symmetry.space_group_name_H-M   'P 1'
#
loop_
_entity.id
_entity.type
_entity.pdbx_description
1 polymer ?
#
loop_
_entity_poly.entity_id
_entity_poly.type
_entity_poly.pdbx_seq_one_letter_code
_entity_poly.pdbx_strand_id
1 'polypeptide(L)'
;MKFKIPFLISLIISAGESFSEEIIFSAERDCKRVEMSNGTRFTPKCKFDTEKTITPNYLKEKTKFKDLSYKTKLEYNFTCESLRPLNLNFSMYDSRREKLNISVSADRAGQNQFATVNHKYEQLRVKFNRIEGLSGFQVMKPGCSMVIDSITSYPDPYSINTYIDGLNTRDNWIAFLLSSTAPSSDYITIRHTLDMTINFLKRFAQNSDDFLDRIEAEGLVSKLEQAKDELYISCENGEPNYCSQEVQKILVIFRLEDSKVKKSKQEVKLFIEKQIRWLENNGNILDEDLKELKDIHNKL
;
A
#
# COMPACT_ATOMS: atom_id res chain seq x y z
N MET A 1 7.64 51.53 -28.48
CA MET A 1 8.39 50.33 -28.03
C MET A 1 7.77 49.81 -26.75
N LYS A 2 7.18 48.61 -26.78
CA LYS A 2 6.60 47.95 -25.60
C LYS A 2 7.56 46.84 -25.17
N PHE A 3 8.21 46.99 -24.02
CA PHE A 3 9.00 45.92 -23.40
C PHE A 3 8.05 44.97 -22.67
N LYS A 4 8.02 43.70 -23.07
CA LYS A 4 7.42 42.61 -22.30
C LYS A 4 8.49 42.02 -21.39
N ILE A 5 8.27 42.09 -20.08
CA ILE A 5 9.04 41.34 -19.08
C ILE A 5 8.38 39.95 -18.96
N PRO A 6 9.10 38.84 -19.15
CA PRO A 6 8.58 37.53 -18.85
C PRO A 6 8.65 37.29 -17.33
N PHE A 7 7.50 37.01 -16.73
CA PHE A 7 7.38 36.55 -15.35
C PHE A 7 7.93 35.12 -15.29
N LEU A 8 9.09 34.95 -14.68
CA LEU A 8 9.64 33.65 -14.30
C LEU A 8 8.80 33.09 -13.15
N ILE A 9 7.99 32.06 -13.44
CA ILE A 9 7.32 31.26 -12.43
C ILE A 9 8.39 30.40 -11.74
N SER A 10 8.84 30.83 -10.57
CA SER A 10 9.65 30.01 -9.67
C SER A 10 8.80 28.86 -9.17
N LEU A 11 9.06 27.65 -9.68
CA LEU A 11 8.61 26.40 -9.05
C LEU A 11 9.25 26.32 -7.66
N ILE A 12 8.44 26.60 -6.63
CA ILE A 12 8.78 26.26 -5.25
C ILE A 12 8.64 24.73 -5.17
N ILE A 13 9.75 24.02 -5.34
CA ILE A 13 9.85 22.60 -4.99
C ILE A 13 9.71 22.55 -3.47
N SER A 14 8.54 22.15 -2.97
CA SER A 14 8.42 21.87 -1.54
C SER A 14 9.26 20.63 -1.25
N ALA A 15 10.36 20.80 -0.52
CA ALA A 15 11.07 19.67 0.06
C ALA A 15 10.06 18.84 0.86
N GLY A 16 9.88 17.58 0.48
CA GLY A 16 9.08 16.65 1.27
C GLY A 16 9.68 16.54 2.67
N GLU A 17 8.84 16.39 3.68
CA GLU A 17 9.30 16.01 5.03
C GLU A 17 9.96 14.63 4.93
N SER A 18 11.27 14.61 4.74
CA SER A 18 12.07 13.39 4.86
C SER A 18 12.04 12.96 6.32
N PHE A 19 11.88 11.66 6.57
CA PHE A 19 11.98 11.12 7.92
C PHE A 19 13.35 11.53 8.51
N SER A 20 13.33 12.19 9.67
CA SER A 20 14.55 12.50 10.40
C SER A 20 14.92 11.27 11.21
N GLU A 21 16.19 10.87 11.13
CA GLU A 21 16.78 9.82 11.97
C GLU A 21 16.31 9.94 13.43
N GLU A 22 15.92 8.82 14.03
CA GLU A 22 15.36 8.80 15.37
C GLU A 22 16.12 7.86 16.31
N ILE A 23 16.75 8.43 17.34
CA ILE A 23 17.47 7.69 18.39
C ILE A 23 16.48 7.13 19.41
N ILE A 24 16.24 5.83 19.34
CA ILE A 24 15.33 5.09 20.24
C ILE A 24 15.95 4.91 21.61
N PHE A 25 17.21 4.50 21.64
CA PHE A 25 17.97 4.29 22.86
C PHE A 25 19.38 4.83 22.69
N SER A 26 19.90 5.49 23.73
CA SER A 26 21.30 5.87 23.82
C SER A 26 21.78 5.66 25.24
N ALA A 27 22.82 4.85 25.44
CA ALA A 27 23.37 4.61 26.77
C ALA A 27 23.87 5.92 27.44
N GLU A 28 24.34 6.88 26.65
CA GLU A 28 24.79 8.18 27.12
C GLU A 28 23.66 9.03 27.69
N ARG A 29 22.50 8.98 27.04
CA ARG A 29 21.29 9.72 27.44
C ARG A 29 20.52 9.00 28.55
N ASP A 30 20.42 7.68 28.43
CA ASP A 30 19.42 6.90 29.15
C ASP A 30 19.99 6.16 30.36
N CYS A 31 21.30 5.91 30.43
CA CYS A 31 21.93 5.11 31.49
C CYS A 31 22.81 5.93 32.44
N LYS A 32 23.25 5.30 33.55
CA LYS A 32 24.15 5.95 34.51
C LYS A 32 25.58 5.97 33.96
N ARG A 33 26.17 7.15 33.85
CA ARG A 33 27.59 7.34 33.56
C ARG A 33 28.47 6.98 34.76
N VAL A 34 29.54 6.24 34.51
CA VAL A 34 30.56 5.84 35.50
C VAL A 34 31.94 6.01 34.87
N GLU A 35 32.87 6.63 35.61
CA GLU A 35 34.27 6.71 35.20
C GLU A 35 35.04 5.49 35.75
N MET A 36 35.69 4.75 34.86
CA MET A 36 36.52 3.59 35.19
C MET A 36 37.98 3.85 34.76
N SER A 37 38.91 3.03 35.25
CA SER A 37 40.33 3.14 34.87
C SER A 37 40.59 3.00 33.36
N ASN A 38 39.67 2.36 32.62
CA ASN A 38 39.71 2.18 31.16
C ASN A 38 38.76 3.12 30.40
N GLY A 39 38.34 4.23 31.03
CA GLY A 39 37.52 5.29 30.46
C GLY A 39 36.06 5.26 30.91
N THR A 40 35.26 6.14 30.30
CA THR A 40 33.83 6.28 30.62
C THR A 40 33.05 5.05 30.20
N ARG A 41 32.12 4.63 31.06
CA ARG A 41 31.19 3.52 30.82
C ARG A 41 29.78 3.89 31.27
N PHE A 42 28.81 3.14 30.74
CA PHE A 42 27.40 3.29 31.08
C PHE A 42 26.86 2.00 31.69
N THR A 43 26.18 2.14 32.82
CA THR A 43 25.64 1.00 33.58
C THR A 43 24.16 1.20 33.87
N PRO A 44 23.40 0.11 34.10
CA PRO A 44 22.06 0.18 34.66
C PRO A 44 21.97 0.97 35.98
N LYS A 45 20.78 1.43 36.38
CA LYS A 45 19.50 1.37 35.65
C LYS A 45 19.46 2.40 34.50
N CYS A 46 18.84 2.03 33.39
CA CYS A 46 18.59 2.94 32.27
C CYS A 46 17.11 3.33 32.19
N LYS A 47 16.83 4.55 31.72
CA LYS A 47 15.49 5.07 31.47
C LYS A 47 15.10 4.76 30.03
N PHE A 48 14.41 3.64 29.81
CA PHE A 48 13.90 3.26 28.49
C PHE A 48 12.39 3.51 28.44
N ASP A 49 11.94 4.28 27.45
CA ASP A 49 10.52 4.55 27.24
C ASP A 49 9.88 3.44 26.41
N THR A 50 9.17 2.55 27.09
CA THR A 50 8.46 1.43 26.44
C THR A 50 7.16 1.85 25.76
N GLU A 51 6.68 3.07 26.00
CA GLU A 51 5.47 3.61 25.37
C GLU A 51 5.77 4.44 24.13
N LYS A 52 7.07 4.64 23.82
CA LYS A 52 7.51 5.29 22.60
C LYS A 52 6.98 4.54 21.38
N THR A 53 6.26 5.27 20.53
CA THR A 53 5.75 4.76 19.25
C THR A 53 6.20 5.63 18.10
N ILE A 54 6.47 5.00 16.96
CA ILE A 54 6.89 5.66 15.73
C ILE A 54 5.91 5.30 14.63
N THR A 55 5.51 6.31 13.87
CA THR A 55 4.64 6.16 12.69
C THR A 55 5.49 6.26 11.43
N PRO A 56 5.26 5.40 10.43
CA PRO A 56 5.94 5.52 9.14
C PRO A 56 5.68 6.87 8.48
N ASN A 57 6.63 7.32 7.65
CA ASN A 57 6.37 8.34 6.66
C ASN A 57 5.57 7.75 5.49
N TYR A 58 4.63 8.51 4.93
CA TYR A 58 3.82 8.10 3.79
C TYR A 58 3.28 9.31 3.03
N LEU A 59 2.96 9.12 1.74
CA LEU A 59 2.30 10.14 0.95
C LEU A 59 0.84 10.31 1.40
N LYS A 60 0.54 11.42 2.09
CA LYS A 60 -0.81 11.82 2.46
C LYS A 60 -1.57 12.30 1.24
N GLU A 61 -2.53 11.50 0.77
CA GLU A 61 -3.40 11.92 -0.33
C GLU A 61 -4.86 11.49 -0.18
N LYS A 62 -5.74 12.26 -0.83
CA LYS A 62 -7.17 11.93 -0.93
C LYS A 62 -7.37 11.02 -2.14
N THR A 63 -7.15 9.73 -1.93
CA THR A 63 -7.29 8.68 -2.95
C THR A 63 -8.32 7.64 -2.53
N LYS A 64 -8.92 6.95 -3.52
CA LYS A 64 -9.75 5.75 -3.29
C LYS A 64 -8.91 4.50 -3.03
N PHE A 65 -7.61 4.53 -3.36
CA PHE A 65 -6.68 3.42 -3.21
C PHE A 65 -6.16 3.23 -1.76
N LYS A 66 -6.90 3.73 -0.76
CA LYS A 66 -6.60 3.52 0.67
C LYS A 66 -6.97 2.12 1.14
N ASP A 67 -7.86 1.45 0.41
CA ASP A 67 -8.30 0.09 0.71
C ASP A 67 -7.35 -0.99 0.17
N LEU A 68 -6.36 -0.61 -0.65
CA LEU A 68 -5.27 -1.51 -1.06
C LEU A 68 -4.37 -1.87 0.14
N SER A 69 -3.60 -2.96 0.00
CA SER A 69 -2.53 -3.28 0.94
C SER A 69 -1.39 -2.27 0.81
N TYR A 70 -0.83 -1.86 1.95
CA TYR A 70 0.37 -1.05 2.02
C TYR A 70 1.48 -1.85 2.67
N LYS A 71 2.71 -1.63 2.21
CA LYS A 71 3.92 -2.22 2.77
C LYS A 71 4.71 -1.11 3.47
N THR A 72 5.24 -1.40 4.64
CA THR A 72 6.25 -0.54 5.29
C THR A 72 7.58 -1.25 5.30
N LYS A 73 8.64 -0.50 4.99
CA LYS A 73 10.03 -0.90 5.24
C LYS A 73 10.61 -0.01 6.33
N LEU A 74 11.16 -0.64 7.36
CA LEU A 74 11.87 -0.01 8.47
C LEU A 74 13.36 -0.37 8.34
N GLU A 75 14.21 0.64 8.36
CA GLU A 75 15.66 0.52 8.47
C GLU A 75 16.09 0.94 9.87
N TYR A 76 16.88 0.09 10.52
CA TYR A 76 17.34 0.32 11.88
C TYR A 76 18.74 -0.23 12.11
N ASN A 77 19.41 0.32 13.10
CA ASN A 77 20.74 -0.09 13.50
C ASN A 77 20.82 -0.13 15.04
N PHE A 78 21.22 -1.28 15.58
CA PHE A 78 21.54 -1.42 17.00
C PHE A 78 23.04 -1.66 17.18
N THR A 79 23.78 -0.60 17.49
CA THR A 79 25.22 -0.67 17.74
C THR A 79 25.48 -0.66 19.24
N CYS A 80 26.21 -1.65 19.77
CA CYS A 80 26.67 -1.61 21.15
C CYS A 80 27.84 -2.57 21.41
N GLU A 81 28.92 -2.05 22.00
CA GLU A 81 29.90 -2.88 22.68
C GLU A 81 29.60 -2.92 24.19
N SER A 82 29.29 -4.12 24.69
CA SER A 82 28.97 -4.31 26.09
C SER A 82 29.42 -5.67 26.63
N LEU A 83 29.51 -5.77 27.96
CA LEU A 83 30.04 -6.95 28.64
C LEU A 83 29.17 -8.20 28.44
N ARG A 84 27.84 -8.02 28.34
CA ARG A 84 26.88 -9.08 28.00
C ARG A 84 25.97 -8.60 26.87
N PRO A 85 25.45 -9.51 26.03
CA PRO A 85 24.58 -9.15 24.92
C PRO A 85 23.40 -8.28 25.36
N LEU A 86 23.09 -7.27 24.55
CA LEU A 86 21.90 -6.45 24.69
C LEU A 86 20.97 -6.76 23.53
N ASN A 87 19.70 -6.96 23.84
CA ASN A 87 18.67 -7.16 22.84
C ASN A 87 17.58 -6.10 23.00
N LEU A 88 17.04 -5.61 21.90
CA LEU A 88 15.91 -4.70 21.89
C LEU A 88 14.76 -5.35 21.13
N ASN A 89 13.58 -5.36 21.74
CA ASN A 89 12.39 -5.95 21.16
C ASN A 89 11.47 -4.82 20.70
N PHE A 90 11.00 -4.91 19.46
CA PHE A 90 9.98 -4.01 18.94
C PHE A 90 8.90 -4.79 18.19
N SER A 91 7.70 -4.23 18.17
CA SER A 91 6.54 -4.79 17.48
C SER A 91 5.98 -3.78 16.50
N MET A 92 5.50 -4.27 15.35
CA MET A 92 4.76 -3.49 14.37
C MET A 92 3.28 -3.86 14.44
N TYR A 93 2.43 -2.87 14.65
CA TYR A 93 0.99 -3.01 14.84
C TYR A 93 0.22 -2.38 13.69
N ASP A 94 -0.68 -3.15 13.09
CA ASP A 94 -1.69 -2.66 12.15
C ASP A 94 -2.96 -2.36 12.95
N SER A 95 -3.24 -1.07 13.17
CA SER A 95 -4.20 -0.57 14.15
C SER A 95 -3.91 -1.06 15.58
N ARG A 96 -4.56 -2.16 15.99
CA ARG A 96 -4.39 -2.77 17.33
C ARG A 96 -3.87 -4.20 17.27
N ARG A 97 -3.66 -4.73 16.06
CA ARG A 97 -3.23 -6.11 15.85
C ARG A 97 -1.73 -6.14 15.62
N GLU A 98 -1.01 -6.89 16.44
CA GLU A 98 0.41 -7.16 16.20
C GLU A 98 0.55 -7.96 14.90
N LYS A 99 1.39 -7.48 14.00
CA LYS A 99 1.70 -8.14 12.73
C LYS A 99 3.08 -8.80 12.76
N LEU A 100 4.02 -8.16 13.46
CA LEU A 100 5.41 -8.58 13.51
C LEU A 100 6.01 -8.20 14.87
N ASN A 101 6.84 -9.08 15.41
CA ASN A 101 7.58 -8.88 16.64
C ASN A 101 9.03 -9.35 16.41
N ILE A 102 9.98 -8.45 16.61
CA ILE A 102 11.40 -8.67 16.33
C ILE A 102 12.20 -8.43 17.60
N SER A 103 13.14 -9.33 17.88
CA SER A 103 14.21 -9.13 18.85
C SER A 103 15.51 -8.88 18.09
N VAL A 104 16.12 -7.72 18.31
CA VAL A 104 17.36 -7.30 17.65
C VAL A 104 18.48 -7.38 18.67
N SER A 105 19.51 -8.17 18.39
CA SER A 105 20.74 -8.16 19.17
C SER A 105 21.65 -7.02 18.72
N ALA A 106 22.27 -6.34 19.68
CA ALA A 106 23.24 -5.30 19.38
C ALA A 106 24.49 -5.89 18.69
N ASP A 107 24.95 -5.21 17.65
CA ASP A 107 26.20 -5.53 16.95
C ASP A 107 27.29 -4.52 17.33
N ARG A 108 28.56 -4.94 17.26
CA ARG A 108 29.72 -4.06 17.49
C ARG A 108 30.06 -3.23 16.26
N ALA A 109 29.86 -3.78 15.06
CA ALA A 109 30.25 -3.13 13.82
C ALA A 109 29.22 -2.11 13.33
N GLY A 110 27.97 -2.23 13.79
CA GLY A 110 26.87 -1.37 13.38
C GLY A 110 26.49 -1.64 11.93
N GLN A 111 25.50 -2.50 11.72
CA GLN A 111 24.98 -2.78 10.40
C GLN A 111 23.49 -2.43 10.34
N ASN A 112 23.10 -1.78 9.25
CA ASN A 112 21.71 -1.48 8.97
C ASN A 112 20.97 -2.79 8.69
N GLN A 113 19.86 -2.96 9.39
CA GLN A 113 18.95 -4.09 9.27
C GLN A 113 17.60 -3.58 8.81
N PHE A 114 16.84 -4.47 8.17
CA PHE A 114 15.56 -4.13 7.59
C PHE A 114 14.44 -5.02 8.13
N ALA A 115 13.28 -4.43 8.35
CA ALA A 115 12.05 -5.14 8.63
C ALA A 115 10.94 -4.65 7.70
N THR A 116 10.13 -5.58 7.19
CA THR A 116 9.00 -5.27 6.31
C THR A 116 7.70 -5.85 6.83
N VAL A 117 6.60 -5.13 6.66
CA VAL A 117 5.28 -5.62 7.04
C VAL A 117 4.19 -5.03 6.15
N ASN A 118 3.17 -5.84 5.84
CA ASN A 118 1.97 -5.41 5.14
C ASN A 118 0.87 -5.00 6.14
N HIS A 119 0.17 -3.91 5.83
CA HIS A 119 -0.82 -3.29 6.70
C HIS A 119 -1.83 -2.45 5.88
N LYS A 120 -2.85 -1.91 6.54
CA LYS A 120 -3.78 -0.97 5.92
C LYS A 120 -3.24 0.45 5.92
N TYR A 121 -3.67 1.27 4.96
CA TYR A 121 -3.28 2.68 4.84
C TYR A 121 -3.40 3.43 6.17
N GLU A 122 -2.32 4.13 6.58
CA GLU A 122 -2.23 4.95 7.81
C GLU A 122 -2.41 4.19 9.15
N GLN A 123 -2.43 2.86 9.15
CA GLN A 123 -2.71 2.08 10.37
C GLN A 123 -1.47 1.54 11.09
N LEU A 124 -0.28 1.61 10.47
CA LEU A 124 0.92 1.04 11.07
C LEU A 124 1.51 1.90 12.18
N ARG A 125 1.88 1.27 13.28
CA ARG A 125 2.68 1.86 14.36
C ARG A 125 3.77 0.90 14.80
N VAL A 126 4.97 1.41 15.08
CA VAL A 126 6.08 0.63 15.67
C VAL A 126 6.17 0.99 17.14
N LYS A 127 6.16 -0.02 18.03
CA LYS A 127 6.33 0.16 19.48
C LYS A 127 7.59 -0.56 19.94
N PHE A 128 8.37 0.11 20.79
CA PHE A 128 9.60 -0.43 21.35
C PHE A 128 9.33 -1.01 22.74
N ASN A 129 9.21 -2.33 22.80
CA ASN A 129 8.57 -3.00 23.93
C ASN A 129 9.49 -3.10 25.15
N ARG A 130 10.76 -3.47 24.93
CA ARG A 130 11.75 -3.64 26.01
C ARG A 130 13.17 -3.72 25.47
N ILE A 131 14.13 -3.47 26.35
CA ILE A 131 15.54 -3.82 26.15
C ILE A 131 15.94 -4.83 27.23
N GLU A 132 16.47 -5.97 26.79
CA GLU A 132 17.00 -7.03 27.63
C GLU A 132 18.50 -6.87 27.85
N GLY A 133 18.99 -7.33 29.01
CA GLY A 133 20.38 -7.20 29.40
C GLY A 133 20.74 -5.88 30.11
N LEU A 134 19.76 -5.01 30.38
CA LEU A 134 19.93 -3.79 31.18
C LEU A 134 19.88 -4.01 32.70
N SER A 135 20.23 -5.20 33.19
CA SER A 135 20.22 -5.51 34.62
C SER A 135 21.42 -6.37 35.03
N GLY A 136 21.77 -6.33 36.32
CA GLY A 136 22.94 -7.02 36.84
C GLY A 136 24.26 -6.38 36.42
N PHE A 137 25.29 -7.21 36.20
CA PHE A 137 26.64 -6.77 35.79
C PHE A 137 26.71 -6.41 34.29
N GLN A 138 25.96 -5.38 33.90
CA GLN A 138 25.99 -4.82 32.55
C GLN A 138 26.86 -3.56 32.52
N VAL A 139 27.77 -3.51 31.55
CA VAL A 139 28.64 -2.35 31.31
C VAL A 139 28.69 -2.11 29.81
N MET A 140 28.34 -0.91 29.38
CA MET A 140 28.31 -0.47 27.98
C MET A 140 29.42 0.56 27.73
N LYS A 141 30.04 0.49 26.55
CA LYS A 141 30.94 1.53 26.06
C LYS A 141 30.15 2.73 25.51
N PRO A 142 30.80 3.91 25.37
CA PRO A 142 30.24 5.03 24.61
C PRO A 142 29.82 4.63 23.20
N GLY A 143 28.83 5.32 22.63
CA GLY A 143 28.26 4.98 21.31
C GLY A 143 27.31 3.78 21.26
N CYS A 144 26.88 3.25 22.41
CA CYS A 144 25.85 2.21 22.46
C CYS A 144 24.46 2.83 22.22
N SER A 145 23.84 2.57 21.07
CA SER A 145 22.56 3.16 20.67
C SER A 145 21.75 2.31 19.69
N MET A 146 20.43 2.42 19.78
CA MET A 146 19.48 1.96 18.76
C MET A 146 18.93 3.16 18.01
N VAL A 147 19.05 3.13 16.69
CA VAL A 147 18.63 4.18 15.79
C VAL A 147 17.68 3.62 14.74
N ILE A 148 16.66 4.39 14.39
CA ILE A 148 15.87 4.19 13.17
C ILE A 148 16.35 5.23 12.17
N ASP A 149 16.94 4.75 11.08
CA ASP A 149 17.45 5.61 10.02
C ASP A 149 16.31 6.05 9.11
N SER A 150 15.39 5.12 8.80
CA SER A 150 14.23 5.41 7.97
C SER A 150 13.05 4.46 8.21
N ILE A 151 11.83 4.97 8.06
CA ILE A 151 10.61 4.17 8.09
C ILE A 151 9.61 4.72 7.08
N THR A 152 9.35 3.95 6.02
CA THR A 152 8.57 4.41 4.88
C THR A 152 7.47 3.41 4.55
N SER A 153 6.24 3.91 4.46
CA SER A 153 5.07 3.17 4.02
C SER A 153 4.64 3.60 2.62
N TYR A 154 4.32 2.63 1.79
CA TYR A 154 3.98 2.78 0.38
C TYR A 154 2.98 1.70 -0.03
N PRO A 155 2.25 1.91 -1.14
CA PRO A 155 1.37 0.88 -1.68
C PRO A 155 2.14 -0.40 -2.01
N ASP A 156 1.62 -1.55 -1.58
CA ASP A 156 2.24 -2.84 -1.84
C ASP A 156 2.25 -3.14 -3.35
N PRO A 157 3.42 -3.32 -4.00
CA PRO A 157 3.50 -3.56 -5.45
C PRO A 157 2.65 -4.76 -5.88
N TYR A 158 2.63 -5.83 -5.08
CA TYR A 158 1.80 -7.01 -5.36
C TYR A 158 0.31 -6.66 -5.39
N SER A 159 -0.19 -5.93 -4.38
CA SER A 159 -1.60 -5.53 -4.30
C SER A 159 -2.00 -4.62 -5.45
N ILE A 160 -1.14 -3.68 -5.85
CA ILE A 160 -1.40 -2.84 -7.02
C ILE A 160 -1.45 -3.68 -8.29
N ASN A 161 -0.49 -4.59 -8.49
CA ASN A 161 -0.45 -5.40 -9.70
C ASN A 161 -1.71 -6.27 -9.81
N THR A 162 -2.17 -6.88 -8.72
CA THR A 162 -3.42 -7.64 -8.67
C THR A 162 -4.63 -6.79 -9.07
N TYR A 163 -4.74 -5.56 -8.55
CA TYR A 163 -5.80 -4.63 -8.92
C TYR A 163 -5.78 -4.29 -10.43
N ILE A 164 -4.60 -4.08 -11.00
CA ILE A 164 -4.44 -3.81 -12.43
C ILE A 164 -4.81 -5.04 -13.28
N ASP A 165 -4.40 -6.22 -12.87
CA ASP A 165 -4.76 -7.48 -13.54
C ASP A 165 -6.29 -7.69 -13.52
N GLY A 166 -6.95 -7.31 -12.42
CA GLY A 166 -8.40 -7.26 -12.32
C GLY A 166 -9.04 -6.27 -13.30
N LEU A 167 -8.52 -5.05 -13.39
CA LEU A 167 -8.97 -4.06 -14.37
C LEU A 167 -8.78 -4.54 -15.82
N ASN A 168 -7.64 -5.15 -16.14
CA ASN A 168 -7.35 -5.69 -17.47
C ASN A 168 -8.27 -6.84 -17.83
N THR A 169 -8.52 -7.73 -16.87
CA THR A 169 -9.46 -8.85 -17.03
C THR A 169 -10.86 -8.32 -17.33
N ARG A 170 -11.33 -7.33 -16.56
CA ARG A 170 -12.63 -6.69 -16.79
C ARG A 170 -12.72 -5.96 -18.14
N ASP A 171 -11.67 -5.26 -18.54
CA ASP A 171 -11.59 -4.57 -19.85
C ASP A 171 -11.76 -5.55 -21.02
N ASN A 172 -10.99 -6.64 -21.01
CA ASN A 172 -11.09 -7.70 -22.02
C ASN A 172 -12.49 -8.33 -22.07
N TRP A 173 -13.11 -8.53 -20.91
CA TRP A 173 -14.47 -9.05 -20.83
C TRP A 173 -15.52 -8.08 -21.34
N ILE A 174 -15.42 -6.80 -20.98
CA ILE A 174 -16.35 -5.78 -21.49
C ILE A 174 -16.23 -5.67 -23.01
N ALA A 175 -15.01 -5.74 -23.56
CA ALA A 175 -14.79 -5.78 -25.00
C ALA A 175 -15.46 -7.01 -25.66
N PHE A 176 -15.29 -8.20 -25.07
CA PHE A 176 -15.97 -9.42 -25.52
C PHE A 176 -17.50 -9.26 -25.48
N LEU A 177 -18.04 -8.68 -24.43
CA LEU A 177 -19.46 -8.47 -24.23
C LEU A 177 -20.06 -7.51 -25.24
N LEU A 178 -19.41 -6.36 -25.45
CA LEU A 178 -19.82 -5.39 -26.46
C LEU A 178 -19.79 -5.99 -27.88
N SER A 179 -18.85 -6.90 -28.15
CA SER A 179 -18.80 -7.61 -29.45
C SER A 179 -19.93 -8.64 -29.61
N SER A 180 -20.31 -9.34 -28.53
CA SER A 180 -21.33 -10.40 -28.55
C SER A 180 -22.77 -9.89 -28.45
N THR A 181 -22.96 -8.68 -27.94
CA THR A 181 -24.26 -8.02 -27.75
C THR A 181 -24.59 -6.98 -28.83
N ALA A 182 -24.01 -7.13 -30.02
CA ALA A 182 -24.33 -6.27 -31.16
C ALA A 182 -25.86 -6.18 -31.38
N PRO A 183 -26.41 -5.04 -31.86
CA PRO A 183 -27.85 -4.88 -32.05
C PRO A 183 -28.52 -5.91 -32.96
N SER A 184 -27.74 -6.64 -33.76
CA SER A 184 -28.18 -7.74 -34.62
C SER A 184 -28.20 -9.11 -33.94
N SER A 185 -27.72 -9.24 -32.70
CA SER A 185 -27.67 -10.49 -31.95
C SER A 185 -29.05 -10.89 -31.43
N ASP A 186 -29.38 -12.18 -31.55
CA ASP A 186 -30.61 -12.74 -30.98
C ASP A 186 -30.61 -12.67 -29.44
N TYR A 187 -31.78 -12.42 -28.84
CA TYR A 187 -31.89 -12.19 -27.40
C TYR A 187 -31.48 -13.40 -26.56
N ILE A 188 -31.64 -14.62 -27.09
CA ILE A 188 -31.18 -15.85 -26.42
C ILE A 188 -29.65 -15.85 -26.29
N THR A 189 -28.95 -15.38 -27.33
CA THR A 189 -27.49 -15.24 -27.33
C THR A 189 -27.04 -14.21 -26.30
N ILE A 190 -27.74 -13.08 -26.21
CA ILE A 190 -27.47 -12.02 -25.24
C ILE A 190 -27.68 -12.54 -23.81
N ARG A 191 -28.78 -13.24 -23.54
CA ARG A 191 -29.07 -13.85 -22.24
C ARG A 191 -27.99 -14.85 -21.82
N HIS A 192 -27.60 -15.76 -22.73
CA HIS A 192 -26.53 -16.72 -22.44
C HIS A 192 -25.20 -16.01 -22.12
N THR A 193 -24.91 -14.95 -22.84
CA THR A 193 -23.72 -14.11 -22.61
C THR A 193 -23.77 -13.42 -21.24
N LEU A 194 -24.94 -12.92 -20.82
CA LEU A 194 -25.12 -12.37 -19.48
C LEU A 194 -24.90 -13.42 -18.39
N ASP A 195 -25.43 -14.64 -18.55
CA ASP A 195 -25.24 -15.71 -17.57
C ASP A 195 -23.76 -16.10 -17.43
N MET A 196 -23.03 -16.21 -18.53
CA MET A 196 -21.58 -16.45 -18.48
C MET A 196 -20.85 -15.32 -17.76
N THR A 197 -21.23 -14.06 -18.03
CA THR A 197 -20.62 -12.88 -17.41
C THR A 197 -20.87 -12.81 -15.92
N ILE A 198 -22.11 -13.02 -15.49
CA ILE A 198 -22.50 -13.02 -14.08
C ILE A 198 -21.71 -14.11 -13.34
N ASN A 199 -21.65 -15.32 -13.90
CA ASN A 199 -20.90 -16.43 -13.30
C ASN A 199 -19.41 -16.13 -13.22
N PHE A 200 -18.85 -15.54 -14.27
CA PHE A 200 -17.45 -15.12 -14.27
C PHE A 200 -17.19 -14.07 -13.19
N LEU A 201 -17.96 -12.98 -13.15
CA LEU A 201 -17.77 -11.89 -12.18
C LEU A 201 -17.94 -12.37 -10.74
N LYS A 202 -18.88 -13.30 -10.49
CA LYS A 202 -19.01 -13.96 -9.18
C LYS A 202 -17.76 -14.76 -8.81
N ARG A 203 -17.21 -15.55 -9.74
CA ARG A 203 -15.96 -16.30 -9.50
C ARG A 203 -14.76 -15.37 -9.35
N PHE A 204 -14.69 -14.32 -10.15
CA PHE A 204 -13.65 -13.30 -10.07
C PHE A 204 -13.69 -12.61 -8.69
N ALA A 205 -14.87 -12.17 -8.24
CA ALA A 205 -15.06 -11.57 -6.92
C ALA A 205 -14.70 -12.54 -5.77
N GLN A 206 -15.06 -13.83 -5.90
CA GLN A 206 -14.75 -14.86 -4.90
C GLN A 206 -13.26 -15.18 -4.79
N ASN A 207 -12.54 -15.12 -5.92
CA ASN A 207 -11.12 -15.45 -6.01
C ASN A 207 -10.21 -14.22 -5.97
N SER A 208 -10.77 -13.01 -5.91
CA SER A 208 -10.01 -11.77 -5.80
C SER A 208 -9.50 -11.59 -4.39
N ASP A 209 -8.18 -11.57 -4.25
CA ASP A 209 -7.51 -11.17 -3.00
C ASP A 209 -7.62 -9.66 -2.75
N ASP A 210 -7.94 -8.87 -3.78
CA ASP A 210 -8.12 -7.41 -3.68
C ASP A 210 -9.57 -7.03 -3.35
N PHE A 211 -9.70 -6.12 -2.38
CA PHE A 211 -11.00 -5.67 -1.88
C PHE A 211 -11.74 -4.76 -2.86
N LEU A 212 -11.05 -3.86 -3.55
CA LEU A 212 -11.67 -2.92 -4.48
C LEU A 212 -12.21 -3.68 -5.69
N ASP A 213 -11.43 -4.61 -6.25
CA ASP A 213 -11.86 -5.46 -7.35
C ASP A 213 -13.10 -6.28 -7.01
N ARG A 214 -13.15 -6.85 -5.80
CA ARG A 214 -14.30 -7.61 -5.33
C ARG A 214 -15.56 -6.74 -5.26
N ILE A 215 -15.49 -5.57 -4.65
CA ILE A 215 -16.66 -4.67 -4.52
C ILE A 215 -17.14 -4.20 -5.89
N GLU A 216 -16.22 -3.83 -6.79
CA GLU A 216 -16.59 -3.36 -8.11
C GLU A 216 -17.23 -4.49 -8.95
N ALA A 217 -16.73 -5.73 -8.82
CA ALA A 217 -17.30 -6.90 -9.48
C ALA A 217 -18.69 -7.29 -8.94
N GLU A 218 -18.85 -7.35 -7.62
CA GLU A 218 -20.15 -7.64 -6.97
C GLU A 218 -21.22 -6.60 -7.32
N GLY A 219 -20.84 -5.31 -7.34
CA GLY A 219 -21.72 -4.23 -7.75
C GLY A 219 -22.18 -4.31 -9.20
N LEU A 220 -21.36 -4.88 -10.10
CA LEU A 220 -21.73 -5.12 -11.49
C LEU A 220 -22.63 -6.36 -11.63
N VAL A 221 -22.34 -7.44 -10.90
CA VAL A 221 -23.18 -8.65 -10.87
C VAL A 221 -24.63 -8.31 -10.59
N SER A 222 -24.89 -7.52 -9.55
CA SER A 222 -26.27 -7.14 -9.17
C SER A 222 -27.00 -6.41 -10.29
N LYS A 223 -26.33 -5.53 -11.04
CA LYS A 223 -26.93 -4.81 -12.17
C LYS A 223 -27.21 -5.72 -13.36
N LEU A 224 -26.32 -6.67 -13.63
CA LEU A 224 -26.48 -7.61 -14.74
C LEU A 224 -27.56 -8.65 -14.46
N GLU A 225 -27.70 -9.10 -13.21
CA GLU A 225 -28.80 -9.98 -12.80
C GLU A 225 -30.16 -9.30 -13.02
N GLN A 226 -30.30 -8.05 -12.58
CA GLN A 226 -31.51 -7.27 -12.83
C GLN A 226 -31.78 -7.10 -14.33
N ALA A 227 -30.77 -6.68 -15.11
CA ALA A 227 -30.93 -6.48 -16.55
C ALA A 227 -31.27 -7.78 -17.30
N LYS A 228 -30.78 -8.92 -16.84
CA LYS A 228 -31.11 -10.24 -17.39
C LYS A 228 -32.58 -10.60 -17.16
N ASP A 229 -33.08 -10.36 -15.95
CA ASP A 229 -34.47 -10.67 -15.61
C ASP A 229 -35.44 -9.76 -16.38
N GLU A 230 -35.11 -8.47 -16.52
CA GLU A 230 -35.86 -7.52 -17.35
C GLU A 230 -35.88 -7.95 -18.83
N LEU A 231 -34.72 -8.34 -19.39
CA LEU A 231 -34.62 -8.84 -20.76
C LEU A 231 -35.51 -10.07 -20.98
N TYR A 232 -35.51 -11.02 -20.04
CA TYR A 232 -36.31 -12.23 -20.13
C TYR A 232 -37.81 -11.93 -20.18
N ILE A 233 -38.30 -11.08 -19.27
CA ILE A 233 -39.71 -10.69 -19.18
C ILE A 233 -40.15 -9.99 -20.47
N SER A 234 -39.35 -9.05 -20.99
CA SER A 234 -39.72 -8.24 -22.15
C SER A 234 -39.56 -8.94 -23.50
N CYS A 235 -38.62 -9.88 -23.63
CA CYS A 235 -38.37 -10.58 -24.90
C CYS A 235 -39.15 -11.89 -25.05
N GLU A 236 -39.43 -12.62 -23.96
CA GLU A 236 -40.16 -13.90 -24.06
C GLU A 236 -41.69 -13.72 -24.02
N ASN A 237 -42.18 -12.69 -23.30
CA ASN A 237 -43.61 -12.47 -23.09
C ASN A 237 -44.15 -11.15 -23.73
N GLY A 238 -43.31 -10.36 -24.40
CA GLY A 238 -43.62 -8.98 -24.81
C GLY A 238 -43.55 -8.71 -26.32
N GLU A 239 -43.99 -7.51 -26.73
CA GLU A 239 -43.89 -7.07 -28.13
C GLU A 239 -42.42 -6.82 -28.54
N PRO A 240 -42.04 -7.03 -29.82
CA PRO A 240 -40.65 -6.91 -30.31
C PRO A 240 -39.94 -5.59 -29.98
N ASN A 241 -40.68 -4.48 -29.90
CA ASN A 241 -40.13 -3.17 -29.56
C ASN A 241 -39.56 -3.11 -28.14
N TYR A 242 -40.17 -3.79 -27.17
CA TYR A 242 -39.67 -3.84 -25.79
C TYR A 242 -38.36 -4.61 -25.69
N CYS A 243 -38.23 -5.71 -26.44
CA CYS A 243 -37.00 -6.48 -26.48
C CYS A 243 -35.80 -5.63 -26.97
N SER A 244 -35.99 -4.82 -28.00
CA SER A 244 -34.95 -3.92 -28.51
C SER A 244 -34.50 -2.86 -27.49
N GLN A 245 -35.41 -2.37 -26.64
CA GLN A 245 -35.11 -1.37 -25.60
C GLN A 245 -34.29 -1.97 -24.47
N GLU A 246 -34.62 -3.19 -24.03
CA GLU A 246 -33.86 -3.88 -22.99
C GLU A 246 -32.44 -4.23 -23.44
N VAL A 247 -32.26 -4.64 -24.70
CA VAL A 247 -30.93 -4.84 -25.30
C VAL A 247 -30.12 -3.54 -25.29
N GLN A 248 -30.75 -2.39 -25.60
CA GLN A 248 -30.05 -1.10 -25.52
C GLN A 248 -29.65 -0.74 -24.08
N LYS A 249 -30.48 -1.03 -23.07
CA LYS A 249 -30.10 -0.80 -21.66
C LYS A 249 -28.88 -1.62 -21.27
N ILE A 250 -28.80 -2.89 -21.67
CA ILE A 250 -27.63 -3.75 -21.42
C ILE A 250 -26.38 -3.17 -22.08
N LEU A 251 -26.48 -2.73 -23.34
CA LEU A 251 -25.38 -2.06 -24.04
C LEU A 251 -24.93 -0.77 -23.33
N VAL A 252 -25.87 0.00 -22.78
CA VAL A 252 -25.56 1.19 -21.97
C VAL A 252 -24.81 0.80 -20.70
N ILE A 253 -25.22 -0.27 -19.99
CA ILE A 253 -24.49 -0.76 -18.81
C ILE A 253 -23.04 -1.08 -19.19
N PHE A 254 -22.81 -1.85 -20.26
CA PHE A 254 -21.45 -2.22 -20.67
C PHE A 254 -20.61 -1.02 -21.13
N ARG A 255 -21.19 -0.06 -21.84
CA ARG A 255 -20.50 1.18 -22.21
C ARG A 255 -20.13 2.04 -20.99
N LEU A 256 -21.01 2.08 -19.98
CA LEU A 256 -20.72 2.79 -18.74
C LEU A 256 -19.60 2.09 -17.95
N GLU A 257 -19.60 0.76 -17.90
CA GLU A 257 -18.52 0.01 -17.25
C GLU A 257 -17.18 0.11 -18.02
N ASP A 258 -17.20 0.10 -19.36
CA ASP A 258 -16.01 0.36 -20.19
C ASP A 258 -15.37 1.72 -19.83
N SER A 259 -16.21 2.76 -19.77
CA SER A 259 -15.78 4.11 -19.38
C SER A 259 -15.21 4.15 -17.96
N LYS A 260 -15.82 3.42 -17.02
CA LYS A 260 -15.32 3.33 -15.64
C LYS A 260 -13.98 2.61 -15.56
N VAL A 261 -13.80 1.49 -16.24
CA VAL A 261 -12.54 0.73 -16.23
C VAL A 261 -11.41 1.59 -16.82
N LYS A 262 -11.65 2.26 -17.95
CA LYS A 262 -10.69 3.20 -18.55
C LYS A 262 -10.32 4.33 -17.60
N LYS A 263 -11.31 4.92 -16.91
CA LYS A 263 -11.09 5.94 -15.89
C LYS A 263 -10.26 5.39 -14.71
N SER A 264 -10.59 4.21 -14.19
CA SER A 264 -9.83 3.57 -13.10
C SER A 264 -8.39 3.27 -13.50
N LYS A 265 -8.13 2.81 -14.73
CA LYS A 265 -6.77 2.63 -15.27
C LYS A 265 -5.97 3.94 -15.28
N GLN A 266 -6.58 5.04 -15.69
CA GLN A 266 -5.94 6.35 -15.66
C GLN A 266 -5.70 6.84 -14.22
N GLU A 267 -6.67 6.64 -13.32
CA GLU A 267 -6.55 7.01 -11.91
C GLU A 267 -5.42 6.25 -11.19
N VAL A 268 -5.33 4.93 -11.41
CA VAL A 268 -4.26 4.12 -10.80
C VAL A 268 -2.89 4.47 -11.38
N LYS A 269 -2.80 4.77 -12.69
CA LYS A 269 -1.56 5.24 -13.30
C LYS A 269 -1.05 6.53 -12.65
N LEU A 270 -1.92 7.54 -12.52
CA LEU A 270 -1.58 8.80 -11.86
C LEU A 270 -1.25 8.62 -10.38
N PHE A 271 -1.93 7.69 -9.70
CA PHE A 271 -1.63 7.34 -8.32
C PHE A 271 -0.22 6.76 -8.19
N ILE A 272 0.12 5.73 -8.97
CA ILE A 272 1.45 5.11 -8.94
C ILE A 272 2.53 6.13 -9.30
N GLU A 273 2.30 6.98 -10.31
CA GLU A 273 3.25 8.03 -10.70
C GLU A 273 3.57 8.99 -9.55
N LYS A 274 2.56 9.42 -8.79
CA LYS A 274 2.77 10.25 -7.59
C LYS A 274 3.53 9.52 -6.50
N GLN A 275 3.19 8.26 -6.27
CA GLN A 275 3.85 7.42 -5.28
C GLN A 275 5.33 7.24 -5.63
N ILE A 276 5.66 6.88 -6.88
CA ILE A 276 7.04 6.77 -7.36
C ILE A 276 7.81 8.06 -7.12
N ARG A 277 7.28 9.22 -7.56
CA ARG A 277 7.95 10.52 -7.37
C ARG A 277 8.18 10.85 -5.90
N TRP A 278 7.22 10.49 -5.03
CA TRP A 278 7.38 10.71 -3.61
C TRP A 278 8.45 9.79 -3.01
N LEU A 279 8.46 8.51 -3.39
CA LEU A 279 9.44 7.53 -2.93
C LEU A 279 10.85 7.83 -3.44
N GLU A 280 11.02 8.37 -4.64
CA GLU A 280 12.34 8.81 -5.14
C GLU A 280 12.95 9.92 -4.27
N ASN A 281 12.12 10.70 -3.57
CA ASN A 281 12.58 11.77 -2.69
C ASN A 281 12.63 11.37 -1.21
N ASN A 282 11.98 10.27 -0.81
CA ASN A 282 11.74 9.93 0.61
C ASN A 282 12.00 8.45 0.96
N GLY A 283 12.16 7.57 -0.03
CA GLY A 283 12.17 6.11 0.10
C GLY A 283 13.54 5.50 -0.20
N ASN A 284 14.60 6.02 0.44
CA ASN A 284 16.00 5.68 0.20
C ASN A 284 16.35 4.19 0.33
N ILE A 285 15.46 3.36 0.88
CA ILE A 285 15.67 1.95 1.18
C ILE A 285 14.87 1.00 0.28
N LEU A 286 14.14 1.51 -0.72
CA LEU A 286 13.10 0.75 -1.41
C LEU A 286 13.52 0.11 -2.73
N ASP A 287 14.79 0.18 -3.12
CA ASP A 287 15.32 -0.13 -4.47
C ASP A 287 14.52 -1.17 -5.29
N GLU A 288 14.30 -2.38 -4.76
CA GLU A 288 13.53 -3.43 -5.44
C GLU A 288 12.03 -3.12 -5.56
N ASP A 289 11.37 -2.76 -4.46
CA ASP A 289 9.95 -2.40 -4.45
C ASP A 289 9.67 -1.14 -5.31
N LEU A 290 10.57 -0.16 -5.31
CA LEU A 290 10.48 1.02 -6.16
C LEU A 290 10.60 0.65 -7.64
N LYS A 291 11.48 -0.29 -7.97
CA LYS A 291 11.60 -0.83 -9.32
C LYS A 291 10.32 -1.56 -9.75
N GLU A 292 9.76 -2.40 -8.88
CA GLU A 292 8.50 -3.08 -9.17
C GLU A 292 7.35 -2.10 -9.44
N LEU A 293 7.22 -1.03 -8.63
CA LEU A 293 6.22 0.02 -8.87
C LEU A 293 6.42 0.71 -10.23
N LYS A 294 7.67 0.99 -10.61
CA LYS A 294 8.01 1.56 -11.93
C LYS A 294 7.64 0.61 -13.07
N ASP A 295 7.93 -0.68 -12.93
CA ASP A 295 7.59 -1.69 -13.91
C ASP A 295 6.07 -1.83 -14.07
N ILE A 296 5.32 -1.79 -12.96
CA ILE A 296 3.85 -1.77 -12.98
C ILE A 296 3.33 -0.52 -13.69
N HIS A 297 3.86 0.66 -13.36
CA HIS A 297 3.47 1.92 -14.02
C HIS A 297 3.67 1.87 -15.54
N ASN A 298 4.76 1.25 -16.01
CA ASN A 298 5.08 1.14 -17.43
C ASN A 298 4.17 0.17 -18.20
N LYS A 299 3.46 -0.74 -17.50
CA LYS A 299 2.48 -1.66 -18.12
C LYS A 299 1.10 -1.02 -18.34
N LEU A 300 0.83 0.14 -17.74
CA LEU A 300 -0.43 0.90 -17.83
C LEU A 300 -0.40 1.97 -18.92
#